data_AF-A0A3P6STD8-F1
#
_entry.id   AF-A0A3P6STD8-F1
#
_cell.length_a   1.000
_cell.length_b   1.000
_cell.length_c   1.000
_cell.angle_alpha   90.00
_cell.angle_beta   90.00
_cell.angle_gamma   90.00
#
_symmetry.space_group_name_H-M   'P 1'
#
loop_
_entity.id
_entity.type
_entity.pdbx_description
1 polymer ?
#
loop_
_entity_poly.entity_id
_entity_poly.type
_entity_poly.pdbx_seq_one_letter_code
_entity_poly.pdbx_strand_id
1 'polypeptide(L)'
;MVMVIRFTSNVTDPPVMLYMGVDKFENENLIKWGWPEDIWFHVDKVSSAHVYARLPTGQTIHDMSEALIEDCAQLVKANSIQGNKMNNIDIIYTPWDNLKKTGGMDVGQVGFKDERKVKKIRVAKRINDIVNRLNKTEVRLEIDYRVEKEKRNAKERQDKKQEQRELKEAEKAEMERREKERQVRSYDGVFSEEKMHSNHSGAVDNVEERSLWELLWFTDSSNQCLWDILWFLLLALHISSTQIHLIALNLYDL
;
A
#
# COMPACT_ATOMS: atom_id res chain seq x y z
N MET A 1 25.60 -14.11 -7.64
CA MET A 1 24.23 -14.26 -8.16
C MET A 1 23.81 -15.70 -7.89
N VAL A 2 22.54 -15.93 -7.55
CA VAL A 2 22.06 -17.23 -7.07
C VAL A 2 21.03 -17.78 -8.06
N MET A 3 21.21 -19.02 -8.51
CA MET A 3 20.25 -19.68 -9.38
C MET A 3 19.09 -20.28 -8.59
N VAL A 4 17.88 -19.81 -8.89
CA VAL A 4 16.65 -20.24 -8.21
C VAL A 4 15.61 -20.67 -9.21
N ILE A 5 14.89 -21.71 -8.84
CA ILE A 5 13.72 -22.19 -9.57
C ILE A 5 12.49 -21.66 -8.85
N ARG A 6 11.67 -20.85 -9.54
CA ARG A 6 10.39 -20.36 -9.04
C ARG A 6 9.25 -21.16 -9.64
N PHE A 7 8.20 -21.36 -8.85
CA PHE A 7 6.92 -21.93 -9.24
C PHE A 7 5.81 -21.02 -8.72
N THR A 8 4.64 -21.10 -9.34
CA THR A 8 3.45 -20.36 -8.91
C THR A 8 2.34 -21.35 -8.62
N SER A 9 1.88 -21.41 -7.37
CA SER A 9 0.69 -22.20 -7.02
C SER A 9 -0.56 -21.35 -7.19
N ASN A 10 -1.45 -21.80 -8.08
CA ASN A 10 -2.74 -21.17 -8.36
C ASN A 10 -3.89 -21.79 -7.54
N VAL A 11 -3.56 -22.53 -6.47
CA VAL A 11 -4.55 -23.19 -5.60
C VAL A 11 -5.21 -22.19 -4.66
N THR A 12 -4.49 -21.14 -4.30
CA THR A 12 -4.97 -20.05 -3.46
C THR A 12 -5.17 -18.80 -4.30
N ASP A 13 -6.08 -17.93 -3.84
CA ASP A 13 -6.22 -16.58 -4.34
C ASP A 13 -5.88 -15.61 -3.20
N PRO A 14 -4.81 -14.81 -3.29
CA PRO A 14 -3.87 -14.68 -4.41
C PRO A 14 -2.95 -15.90 -4.60
N PRO A 15 -2.38 -16.07 -5.82
CA PRO A 15 -1.43 -17.15 -6.09
C PRO A 15 -0.17 -16.99 -5.25
N VAL A 16 0.35 -18.11 -4.75
CA VAL A 16 1.53 -18.13 -3.88
C VAL A 16 2.78 -18.49 -4.67
N MET A 17 3.83 -17.71 -4.46
CA MET A 17 5.14 -18.00 -5.03
C MET A 17 5.83 -19.10 -4.22
N LEU A 18 6.25 -20.16 -4.91
CA LEU A 18 7.13 -21.18 -4.36
C LEU A 18 8.50 -21.04 -5.01
N TYR A 19 9.57 -21.31 -4.29
CA TYR A 19 10.90 -21.30 -4.88
C TYR A 19 11.86 -22.26 -4.18
N MET A 20 12.88 -22.72 -4.90
CA MET A 20 13.94 -23.58 -4.37
C MET A 20 15.27 -23.31 -5.07
N GLY A 21 16.37 -23.58 -4.37
CA GLY A 21 17.71 -23.51 -4.94
C GLY A 21 17.97 -24.66 -5.90
N VAL A 22 18.76 -24.41 -6.94
CA VAL A 22 19.16 -25.46 -7.90
C VAL A 22 20.07 -26.50 -7.25
N ASP A 23 20.89 -26.08 -6.28
CA ASP A 23 21.81 -26.95 -5.55
C ASP A 23 21.87 -26.64 -4.04
N LYS A 24 22.69 -27.40 -3.34
CA LYS A 24 22.89 -27.28 -1.89
C LYS A 24 23.57 -25.98 -1.46
N PHE A 25 24.42 -25.37 -2.28
CA PHE A 25 25.11 -24.12 -1.99
C PHE A 25 24.15 -22.94 -2.14
N GLU A 26 23.31 -22.98 -3.17
CA GLU A 26 22.24 -21.99 -3.37
C GLU A 26 21.23 -22.05 -2.23
N ASN A 27 20.92 -23.25 -1.71
CA ASN A 27 20.09 -23.38 -0.51
C ASN A 27 20.68 -22.65 0.71
N GLU A 28 22.00 -22.58 0.87
CA GLU A 28 22.61 -21.81 1.97
C GLU A 28 22.41 -20.31 1.80
N ASN A 29 22.52 -19.82 0.56
CA ASN A 29 22.22 -18.43 0.24
C ASN A 29 20.74 -18.11 0.52
N LEU A 30 19.83 -19.01 0.19
CA LEU A 30 18.40 -18.84 0.47
C LEU A 30 18.09 -18.80 1.96
N ILE A 31 18.75 -19.64 2.76
CA ILE A 31 18.61 -19.60 4.22
C ILE A 31 19.11 -18.26 4.77
N LYS A 32 20.17 -17.68 4.20
CA LYS A 32 20.73 -16.41 4.67
C LYS A 32 19.86 -15.20 4.35
N TRP A 33 19.18 -15.22 3.19
CA TRP A 33 18.44 -14.07 2.66
C TRP A 33 16.92 -14.24 2.64
N GLY A 34 16.40 -15.30 3.25
CA GLY A 34 14.97 -15.54 3.40
C GLY A 34 14.24 -14.41 4.14
N TRP A 35 12.94 -14.35 3.91
CA TRP A 35 12.02 -13.38 4.48
C TRP A 35 11.26 -13.98 5.67
N PRO A 36 10.79 -13.14 6.61
CA PRO A 36 9.97 -13.62 7.74
C PRO A 36 8.69 -14.36 7.32
N GLU A 37 8.13 -14.02 6.16
CA GLU A 37 6.92 -14.63 5.60
C GLU A 37 7.20 -15.96 4.88
N ASP A 38 8.47 -16.34 4.70
CA ASP A 38 8.83 -17.56 3.99
C ASP A 38 8.67 -18.78 4.92
N ILE A 39 7.98 -19.80 4.40
CA ILE A 39 7.81 -21.09 5.07
C ILE A 39 8.69 -22.12 4.36
N TRP A 40 9.57 -22.77 5.12
CA TRP A 40 10.50 -23.77 4.62
C TRP A 40 9.92 -25.17 4.72
N PHE A 41 10.13 -25.99 3.69
CA PHE A 41 9.68 -27.38 3.58
C PHE A 41 10.85 -28.31 3.25
N HIS A 42 10.83 -29.51 3.83
CA HIS A 42 11.82 -30.56 3.61
C HIS A 42 11.25 -31.94 3.95
N VAL A 43 11.75 -33.01 3.33
CA VAL A 43 11.37 -34.38 3.72
C VAL A 43 12.04 -34.76 5.04
N ASP A 44 11.30 -35.34 5.98
CA ASP A 44 11.88 -35.82 7.24
C ASP A 44 12.91 -36.95 6.96
N LYS A 45 14.08 -36.87 7.61
CA LYS A 45 15.15 -37.89 7.64
C LYS A 45 15.87 -38.22 6.32
N VAL A 46 15.37 -37.81 5.16
CA VAL A 46 16.02 -38.07 3.86
C VAL A 46 16.41 -36.77 3.16
N SER A 47 17.48 -36.81 2.38
CA SER A 47 17.91 -35.64 1.61
C SER A 47 16.87 -35.25 0.56
N SER A 48 16.50 -33.97 0.54
CA SER A 48 15.54 -33.42 -0.41
C SER A 48 15.85 -31.96 -0.73
N ALA A 49 15.24 -31.44 -1.79
CA ALA A 49 15.30 -30.01 -2.08
C ALA A 49 14.66 -29.19 -0.94
N HIS A 50 15.20 -27.99 -0.69
CA HIS A 50 14.61 -27.02 0.22
C HIS A 50 13.63 -26.16 -0.56
N VAL A 51 12.33 -26.37 -0.34
CA VAL A 51 11.28 -25.57 -0.97
C VAL A 51 10.81 -24.52 0.01
N TYR A 52 10.66 -23.29 -0.48
CA TYR A 52 10.15 -22.16 0.27
C TYR A 52 8.82 -21.71 -0.33
N ALA A 53 7.82 -21.49 0.50
CA ALA A 53 6.57 -20.85 0.13
C ALA A 53 6.56 -19.43 0.69
N ARG A 54 6.42 -18.43 -0.18
CA ARG A 54 6.37 -17.02 0.21
C ARG A 54 4.93 -16.58 0.40
N LEU A 55 4.52 -16.39 1.64
CA LEU A 55 3.16 -15.96 1.95
C LEU A 55 2.99 -14.44 1.73
N PRO A 56 1.75 -13.98 1.46
CA PRO A 56 1.42 -12.56 1.52
C PRO A 56 1.73 -11.95 2.89
N THR A 57 2.05 -10.66 2.89
CA THR A 57 2.36 -9.91 4.13
C THR A 57 1.24 -10.05 5.16
N GLY A 58 1.59 -10.46 6.37
CA GLY A 58 0.64 -10.63 7.49
C GLY A 58 0.05 -12.03 7.64
N GLN A 59 0.25 -12.94 6.68
CA GLN A 59 -0.16 -14.34 6.83
C GLN A 59 0.90 -15.16 7.58
N THR A 60 0.44 -16.15 8.33
CA THR A 60 1.28 -17.05 9.11
C THR A 60 1.15 -18.50 8.64
N ILE A 61 1.99 -19.39 9.19
CA ILE A 61 1.93 -20.85 8.98
C ILE A 61 0.58 -21.47 9.39
N HIS A 62 -0.28 -20.75 10.12
CA HIS A 62 -1.60 -21.23 10.51
C HIS A 62 -2.68 -20.89 9.48
N ASP A 63 -2.44 -19.89 8.63
CA ASP A 63 -3.39 -19.38 7.66
C ASP A 63 -3.26 -20.08 6.29
N MET A 64 -2.26 -20.97 6.15
CA MET A 64 -2.02 -21.72 4.92
C MET A 64 -3.14 -22.74 4.65
N SER A 65 -3.68 -22.73 3.44
CA SER A 65 -4.62 -23.75 3.00
C SER A 65 -3.96 -25.13 2.93
N GLU A 66 -4.72 -26.17 3.27
CA GLU A 66 -4.23 -27.56 3.20
C GLU A 66 -3.77 -27.93 1.79
N ALA A 67 -4.46 -27.41 0.77
CA ALA A 67 -4.13 -27.65 -0.62
C ALA A 67 -2.81 -26.97 -1.05
N LEU A 68 -2.46 -25.81 -0.49
CA LEU A 68 -1.14 -25.19 -0.69
C LEU A 68 -0.04 -25.98 0.01
N ILE A 69 -0.30 -26.46 1.24
CA ILE A 69 0.64 -27.32 1.97
C ILE A 69 0.87 -28.61 1.18
N GLU A 70 -0.17 -29.19 0.60
CA GLU A 70 -0.07 -30.37 -0.24
C GLU A 70 0.76 -30.11 -1.52
N ASP A 71 0.55 -28.98 -2.20
CA ASP A 71 1.38 -28.56 -3.35
C ASP A 71 2.87 -28.52 -3.00
N CYS A 72 3.22 -27.84 -1.91
CA CYS A 72 4.60 -27.76 -1.42
C CYS A 72 5.15 -29.14 -1.07
N ALA A 73 4.36 -29.95 -0.37
CA ALA A 73 4.75 -31.30 0.05
C ALA A 73 5.01 -32.22 -1.16
N GLN A 74 4.15 -32.19 -2.17
CA GLN A 74 4.32 -32.95 -3.40
C GLN A 74 5.55 -32.49 -4.19
N LEU A 75 5.82 -31.18 -4.24
CA LEU A 75 6.99 -30.62 -4.91
C LEU A 75 8.30 -31.07 -4.24
N VAL A 76 8.37 -31.00 -2.91
CA VAL A 76 9.54 -31.44 -2.12
C VAL A 76 9.78 -32.93 -2.30
N LYS A 77 8.71 -33.74 -2.26
CA LYS A 77 8.77 -35.18 -2.50
C LYS A 77 9.31 -35.50 -3.89
N ALA A 78 8.81 -34.82 -4.92
CA ALA A 78 9.22 -35.03 -6.31
C ALA A 78 10.70 -34.67 -6.53
N ASN A 79 11.19 -33.66 -5.82
CA ASN A 79 12.58 -33.19 -5.87
C ASN A 79 13.48 -33.83 -4.79
N SER A 80 13.11 -35.03 -4.30
CA SER A 80 13.96 -35.85 -3.43
C SER A 80 14.35 -37.15 -4.13
N ILE A 81 15.64 -37.44 -4.21
CA ILE A 81 16.16 -38.66 -4.88
C ILE A 81 15.61 -39.92 -4.20
N GLN A 82 15.63 -39.96 -2.87
CA GLN A 82 15.15 -41.10 -2.07
C GLN A 82 13.65 -40.97 -1.75
N GLY A 83 13.21 -39.79 -1.33
CA GLY A 83 11.83 -39.53 -0.90
C GLY A 83 10.79 -39.72 -2.01
N ASN A 84 11.15 -39.52 -3.28
CA ASN A 84 10.26 -39.76 -4.41
C ASN A 84 9.87 -41.24 -4.56
N LYS A 85 10.74 -42.18 -4.16
CA LYS A 85 10.50 -43.64 -4.27
C LYS A 85 9.81 -44.25 -3.05
N MET A 86 9.87 -43.57 -1.90
CA MET A 86 9.29 -44.05 -0.65
C MET A 86 7.81 -43.69 -0.57
N ASN A 87 6.98 -44.57 0.00
CA ASN A 87 5.60 -44.26 0.32
C ASN A 87 5.48 -43.87 1.81
N ASN A 88 4.42 -43.14 2.15
CA ASN A 88 4.14 -42.73 3.52
C ASN A 88 5.34 -42.01 4.15
N ILE A 89 5.77 -40.92 3.52
CA ILE A 89 6.86 -40.08 4.03
C ILE A 89 6.30 -38.92 4.82
N ASP A 90 7.04 -38.47 5.83
CA ASP A 90 6.73 -37.25 6.56
C ASP A 90 7.46 -36.09 5.91
N ILE A 91 6.75 -34.98 5.71
CA ILE A 91 7.33 -33.72 5.25
C ILE A 91 7.20 -32.73 6.38
N ILE A 92 8.32 -32.13 6.74
CA ILE A 92 8.40 -31.13 7.79
C ILE A 92 8.29 -29.75 7.15
N TYR A 93 7.60 -28.86 7.83
CA TYR A 93 7.53 -27.45 7.45
C TYR A 93 7.55 -26.54 8.66
N THR A 94 8.25 -25.42 8.53
CA THR A 94 8.46 -24.47 9.62
C THR A 94 8.68 -23.07 9.05
N PRO A 95 8.37 -21.99 9.78
CA PRO A 95 8.74 -20.65 9.37
C PRO A 95 10.26 -20.52 9.23
N TRP A 96 10.72 -19.73 8.26
CA TRP A 96 12.14 -19.49 8.00
C TRP A 96 12.89 -18.96 9.23
N ASP A 97 12.26 -18.10 10.04
CA ASP A 97 12.88 -17.58 11.27
C ASP A 97 13.19 -18.68 12.29
N ASN A 98 12.53 -19.84 12.22
CA ASN A 98 12.84 -20.95 13.13
C ASN A 98 14.09 -21.75 12.71
N LEU A 99 14.63 -21.51 11.52
CA LEU A 99 15.81 -22.22 11.05
C LEU A 99 17.06 -21.76 11.80
N LYS A 100 17.93 -22.72 12.13
CA LYS A 100 19.20 -22.49 12.80
C LYS A 100 20.31 -23.16 11.99
N LYS A 101 21.19 -22.33 11.43
CA LYS A 101 22.41 -22.78 10.78
C LYS A 101 23.62 -22.28 11.59
N THR A 102 24.46 -23.20 12.07
CA THR A 102 25.73 -22.86 12.71
C THR A 102 26.88 -23.14 11.74
N GLY A 103 28.00 -22.42 11.90
CA GLY A 103 29.16 -22.54 11.00
C GLY A 103 29.86 -23.91 11.02
N GLY A 104 29.60 -24.72 12.04
CA GLY A 104 30.10 -26.10 12.13
C GLY A 104 29.19 -27.17 11.53
N MET A 105 28.03 -26.80 10.95
CA MET A 105 27.11 -27.74 10.31
C MET A 105 27.45 -27.92 8.83
N ASP A 106 27.45 -29.16 8.36
CA ASP A 106 27.73 -29.51 6.96
C ASP A 106 26.78 -28.84 5.97
N VAL A 107 27.24 -28.63 4.74
CA VAL A 107 26.45 -27.99 3.67
C VAL A 107 25.16 -28.76 3.42
N GLY A 108 24.01 -28.07 3.54
CA GLY A 108 22.68 -28.66 3.44
C GLY A 108 22.07 -29.14 4.77
N GLN A 109 22.86 -29.28 5.84
CA GLN A 109 22.31 -29.56 7.17
C GLN A 109 21.71 -28.29 7.78
N VAL A 110 20.48 -28.40 8.29
CA VAL A 110 19.75 -27.31 8.94
C VAL A 110 19.20 -27.81 10.28
N GLY A 111 19.41 -27.03 11.34
CA GLY A 111 18.80 -27.25 12.65
C GLY A 111 17.58 -26.36 12.87
N PHE A 112 16.88 -26.57 13.98
CA PHE A 112 15.74 -25.75 14.39
C PHE A 112 16.07 -25.01 15.70
N LYS A 113 15.52 -23.80 15.87
CA LYS A 113 15.56 -23.08 17.16
C LYS A 113 14.58 -23.71 18.14
N ASP A 114 13.32 -23.88 17.70
CA ASP A 114 12.23 -24.48 18.47
C ASP A 114 11.60 -25.65 17.72
N GLU A 115 11.66 -26.86 18.26
CA GLU A 115 11.04 -28.04 17.65
C GLU A 115 9.50 -27.96 17.63
N ARG A 116 8.89 -27.22 18.56
CA ARG A 116 7.43 -27.08 18.66
C ARG A 116 6.82 -26.31 17.48
N LYS A 117 7.61 -25.48 16.79
CA LYS A 117 7.16 -24.73 15.61
C LYS A 117 7.25 -25.55 14.32
N VAL A 118 7.86 -26.74 14.39
CA VAL A 118 7.97 -27.65 13.26
C VAL A 118 6.68 -28.46 13.15
N LYS A 119 5.97 -28.28 12.04
CA LYS A 119 4.78 -29.07 11.72
C LYS A 119 5.15 -30.19 10.75
N LYS A 120 4.34 -31.27 10.76
CA LYS A 120 4.54 -32.44 9.90
C LYS A 120 3.28 -32.75 9.12
N ILE A 121 3.44 -33.13 7.85
CA ILE A 121 2.37 -33.68 7.02
C ILE A 121 2.79 -35.04 6.46
N ARG A 122 1.88 -36.02 6.54
CA ARG A 122 2.10 -37.37 6.02
C ARG A 122 1.68 -37.41 4.56
N VAL A 123 2.61 -37.68 3.66
CA VAL A 123 2.30 -37.87 2.22
C VAL A 123 2.41 -39.35 1.86
N ALA A 124 1.26 -39.96 1.56
CA ALA A 124 1.17 -41.37 1.24
C ALA A 124 1.88 -41.72 -0.07
N LYS A 125 1.53 -41.02 -1.16
CA LYS A 125 2.06 -41.24 -2.50
C LYS A 125 2.29 -39.92 -3.22
N ARG A 126 3.15 -39.96 -4.25
CA ARG A 126 3.30 -38.83 -5.16
C ARG A 126 2.04 -38.68 -6.01
N ILE A 127 1.54 -37.45 -6.10
CA ILE A 127 0.44 -37.09 -7.00
C ILE A 127 1.04 -36.39 -8.23
N ASN A 128 1.00 -37.08 -9.37
CA ASN A 128 1.62 -36.57 -10.59
C ASN A 128 0.92 -35.33 -11.15
N ASP A 129 -0.40 -35.22 -10.98
CA ASP A 129 -1.16 -34.08 -11.51
C ASP A 129 -0.74 -32.75 -10.89
N ILE A 130 -0.52 -32.74 -9.57
CA ILE A 130 -0.03 -31.58 -8.82
C ILE A 130 1.37 -31.19 -9.31
N VAL A 131 2.29 -32.14 -9.38
CA VAL A 131 3.68 -31.89 -9.80
C VAL A 131 3.73 -31.40 -11.24
N ASN A 132 2.97 -32.01 -12.14
CA ASN A 132 2.91 -31.61 -13.54
C ASN A 132 2.31 -30.21 -13.71
N ARG A 133 1.31 -29.85 -12.91
CA ARG A 133 0.76 -28.50 -12.88
C ARG A 133 1.81 -27.49 -12.43
N LEU A 134 2.52 -27.75 -11.34
CA LEU A 134 3.56 -26.86 -10.82
C LEU A 134 4.71 -26.70 -11.82
N ASN A 135 5.18 -27.80 -12.42
CA ASN A 135 6.26 -27.77 -13.41
C ASN A 135 5.94 -26.93 -14.65
N LYS A 136 4.66 -26.74 -15.02
CA LYS A 136 4.28 -25.80 -16.10
C LYS A 136 4.57 -24.33 -15.75
N THR A 137 4.64 -24.01 -14.46
CA THR A 137 4.95 -22.68 -13.94
C THR A 137 6.42 -22.53 -13.53
N GLU A 138 7.26 -23.53 -13.82
CA GLU A 138 8.69 -23.51 -13.50
C GLU A 138 9.38 -22.39 -14.29
N VAL A 139 10.02 -21.47 -13.57
CA VAL A 139 10.88 -20.44 -14.17
C VAL A 139 12.22 -20.43 -13.45
N ARG A 140 13.29 -20.62 -14.23
CA ARG A 140 14.67 -20.55 -13.73
C ARG A 140 15.16 -19.12 -13.84
N LEU A 141 15.55 -18.55 -12.71
CA LEU A 141 15.91 -17.15 -12.62
C LEU A 141 17.19 -17.00 -11.82
N GLU A 142 18.03 -16.09 -12.28
CA GLU A 142 19.22 -15.67 -11.57
C GLU A 142 18.89 -14.43 -10.75
N ILE A 143 19.04 -14.52 -9.44
CA ILE A 143 18.59 -13.49 -8.49
C ILE A 143 19.77 -12.96 -7.69
N ASP A 144 19.83 -11.64 -7.54
CA ASP A 144 20.67 -11.00 -6.54
C ASP A 144 19.84 -10.64 -5.30
N TYR A 145 19.90 -11.51 -4.30
CA TYR A 145 19.17 -11.37 -3.04
C TYR A 145 19.55 -10.14 -2.23
N ARG A 146 20.77 -9.62 -2.38
CA ARG A 146 21.19 -8.40 -1.68
C ARG A 146 20.38 -7.22 -2.20
N VAL A 147 20.29 -7.12 -3.52
CA VAL A 147 19.55 -6.06 -4.20
C VAL A 147 18.05 -6.17 -3.90
N GLU A 148 17.48 -7.37 -3.93
CA GLU A 148 16.05 -7.55 -3.59
C GLU A 148 15.73 -7.14 -2.14
N LYS A 149 16.57 -7.54 -1.18
CA LYS A 149 16.38 -7.19 0.23
C LYS A 149 16.55 -5.69 0.47
N GLU A 150 17.53 -5.06 -0.18
CA GLU A 150 17.73 -3.62 -0.10
C GLU A 150 16.53 -2.85 -0.68
N LYS A 151 15.98 -3.28 -1.82
CA LYS A 151 14.76 -2.70 -2.40
C LYS A 151 13.56 -2.82 -1.47
N ARG A 152 13.36 -3.99 -0.85
CA ARG A 152 12.28 -4.20 0.13
C ARG A 152 12.46 -3.28 1.35
N ASN A 153 13.65 -3.27 1.96
CA ASN A 153 13.95 -2.42 3.10
C ASN A 153 13.78 -0.93 2.78
N ALA A 154 14.14 -0.50 1.56
CA ALA A 154 13.94 0.87 1.12
C ALA A 154 12.44 1.20 0.99
N LYS A 155 11.64 0.28 0.42
CA LYS A 155 10.18 0.43 0.32
C LYS A 155 9.53 0.48 1.71
N GLU A 156 9.85 -0.43 2.61
CA GLU A 156 9.32 -0.42 3.99
C GLU A 156 9.65 0.87 4.75
N ARG A 157 10.85 1.44 4.52
CA ARG A 157 11.22 2.76 5.09
C ARG A 157 10.41 3.90 4.47
N GLN A 158 10.13 3.84 3.18
CA GLN A 158 9.29 4.84 2.50
C GLN A 158 7.85 4.76 2.99
N ASP A 159 7.27 3.56 3.04
CA ASP A 159 5.91 3.30 3.50
C ASP A 159 5.75 3.76 4.95
N LYS A 160 6.68 3.39 5.85
CA LYS A 160 6.66 3.86 7.25
C LYS A 160 6.80 5.37 7.38
N LYS A 161 7.61 6.01 6.52
CA LYS A 161 7.75 7.48 6.51
C LYS A 161 6.47 8.15 6.03
N GLN A 162 5.80 7.56 5.05
CA GLN A 162 4.53 8.03 4.51
C GLN A 162 3.42 7.90 5.57
N GLU A 163 3.27 6.74 6.19
CA GLU A 163 2.32 6.52 7.30
C GLU A 163 2.54 7.51 8.45
N GLN A 164 3.80 7.74 8.85
CA GLN A 164 4.11 8.72 9.90
C GLN A 164 3.79 10.16 9.50
N ARG A 165 3.92 10.49 8.20
CA ARG A 165 3.56 11.81 7.68
C ARG A 165 2.05 11.99 7.67
N GLU A 166 1.31 10.99 7.18
CA GLU A 166 -0.15 10.99 7.15
C GLU A 166 -0.74 11.07 8.56
N LEU A 167 -0.17 10.33 9.53
CA LEU A 167 -0.59 10.42 10.93
C LEU A 167 -0.40 11.82 11.50
N LYS A 168 0.76 12.45 11.26
CA LYS A 168 1.04 13.83 11.72
C LYS A 168 0.13 14.87 11.05
N GLU A 169 -0.13 14.71 9.75
CA GLU A 169 -1.04 15.58 9.01
C GLU A 169 -2.48 15.44 9.51
N ALA A 170 -2.93 14.21 9.81
CA ALA A 170 -4.24 13.94 10.41
C ALA A 170 -4.37 14.51 11.84
N GLU A 171 -3.35 14.35 12.68
CA GLU A 171 -3.32 14.93 14.03
C GLU A 171 -3.35 16.46 13.99
N LYS A 172 -2.60 17.08 13.07
CA LYS A 172 -2.60 18.54 12.88
C LYS A 172 -3.97 19.05 12.39
N ALA A 173 -4.58 18.37 11.43
CA ALA A 173 -5.91 18.73 10.92
C ALA A 173 -6.99 18.61 12.02
N GLU A 174 -6.91 17.60 12.88
CA GLU A 174 -7.82 17.43 14.02
C GLU A 174 -7.62 18.54 15.08
N MET A 175 -6.37 18.93 15.36
CA MET A 175 -6.07 20.06 16.25
C MET A 175 -6.63 21.38 15.72
N GLU A 176 -6.42 21.67 14.42
CA GLU A 176 -6.96 22.86 13.77
C GLU A 176 -8.50 22.87 13.75
N ARG A 177 -9.14 21.71 13.54
CA ARG A 177 -10.59 21.56 13.61
C ARG A 177 -11.13 21.89 15.00
N ARG A 178 -10.52 21.33 16.05
CA ARG A 178 -10.88 21.62 17.45
C ARG A 178 -10.65 23.09 17.82
N GLU A 179 -9.61 23.72 17.29
CA GLU A 179 -9.36 25.14 17.52
C GLU A 179 -10.41 26.02 16.85
N LYS A 180 -10.77 25.75 15.58
CA LYS A 180 -11.87 26.45 14.89
C LYS A 180 -13.21 26.27 15.61
N GLU A 181 -13.51 25.06 16.09
CA GLU A 181 -14.72 24.81 16.90
C GLU A 181 -14.72 25.60 18.21
N ARG A 182 -13.57 25.68 18.91
CA ARG A 182 -13.42 26.53 20.10
C ARG A 182 -13.60 28.00 19.79
N GLN A 183 -13.04 28.48 18.67
CA GLN A 183 -13.18 29.88 18.25
C GLN A 183 -14.63 30.22 17.84
N VAL A 184 -15.36 29.32 17.17
CA VAL A 184 -16.79 29.52 16.87
C VAL A 184 -17.64 29.48 18.16
N ARG A 185 -17.30 28.58 19.09
CA ARG A 185 -18.01 28.47 20.39
C ARG A 185 -17.70 29.64 21.33
N SER A 186 -16.50 30.20 21.25
CA SER A 186 -16.13 31.43 21.95
C SER A 186 -16.64 32.63 21.14
N TYR A 187 -17.72 33.27 21.59
CA TYR A 187 -18.23 34.53 21.03
C TYR A 187 -17.30 35.74 21.28
N ASP A 188 -15.99 35.56 21.45
CA ASP A 188 -15.03 36.65 21.74
C ASP A 188 -14.94 37.67 20.59
N GLY A 189 -15.07 37.23 19.34
CA GLY A 189 -15.07 38.12 18.16
C GLY A 189 -16.38 38.89 17.94
N VAL A 190 -17.42 38.61 18.73
CA VAL A 190 -18.74 39.26 18.59
C VAL A 190 -18.88 40.48 19.50
N PHE A 191 -18.07 40.60 20.56
CA PHE A 191 -17.96 41.79 21.40
C PHE A 191 -16.86 42.73 20.91
N SER A 192 -16.94 43.19 19.66
CA SER A 192 -16.17 44.35 19.21
C SER A 192 -16.87 45.64 19.67
N GLU A 193 -16.21 46.46 20.49
CA GLU A 193 -16.75 47.75 20.98
C GLU A 193 -17.22 48.66 19.84
N GLU A 194 -16.58 48.61 18.67
CA GLU A 194 -16.97 49.38 17.48
C GLU A 194 -18.36 49.04 16.91
N LYS A 195 -18.93 47.86 17.23
CA LYS A 195 -20.26 47.44 16.76
C LYS A 195 -21.36 47.50 17.84
N MET A 196 -21.05 48.01 19.02
CA MET A 196 -22.04 48.17 20.09
C MET A 196 -22.74 49.53 19.98
N HIS A 197 -23.97 49.55 19.49
CA HIS A 197 -24.83 50.75 19.56
C HIS A 197 -25.66 50.73 20.85
N SER A 198 -25.67 51.84 21.61
CA SER A 198 -26.53 52.00 22.77
C SER A 198 -27.95 52.42 22.33
N ASN A 199 -28.98 51.74 22.84
CA ASN A 199 -30.39 52.06 22.53
C ASN A 199 -30.90 53.34 23.22
N HIS A 200 -30.02 54.21 23.73
CA HIS A 200 -30.41 55.34 24.55
C HIS A 200 -30.22 56.69 23.84
N SER A 201 -30.98 56.91 22.77
CA SER A 201 -31.55 58.22 22.44
C SER A 201 -32.43 58.08 21.21
N GLY A 202 -33.74 58.16 21.41
CA GLY A 202 -34.63 58.55 20.32
C GLY A 202 -34.30 60.00 19.97
N ALA A 203 -33.71 60.22 18.80
CA ALA A 203 -33.57 61.53 18.21
C ALA A 203 -33.93 61.41 16.73
N VAL A 204 -34.97 62.17 16.40
CA VAL A 204 -35.47 62.44 15.06
C VAL A 204 -34.36 63.15 14.29
N ASP A 205 -34.03 62.67 13.09
CA ASP A 205 -33.34 63.50 12.10
C ASP A 205 -33.85 63.19 10.69
N ASN A 206 -34.34 64.26 10.06
CA ASN A 206 -34.60 64.35 8.63
C ASN A 206 -33.28 64.67 7.92
N VAL A 207 -32.99 63.88 6.88
CA VAL A 207 -32.32 64.21 5.60
C VAL A 207 -31.34 65.39 5.59
N GLU A 208 -30.03 65.11 5.42
CA GLU A 208 -29.25 65.63 4.28
C GLU A 208 -27.86 64.95 4.14
N GLU A 209 -27.51 64.71 2.87
CA GLU A 209 -26.21 64.32 2.30
C GLU A 209 -25.59 62.96 2.65
N ARG A 210 -26.14 61.91 2.03
CA ARG A 210 -25.36 60.71 1.66
C ARG A 210 -24.77 60.87 0.26
N SER A 211 -23.45 60.75 0.20
CA SER A 211 -22.67 60.80 -1.03
C SER A 211 -23.10 59.69 -2.01
N LEU A 212 -23.07 60.02 -3.30
CA LEU A 212 -23.42 59.17 -4.45
C LEU A 212 -22.56 57.88 -4.59
N TRP A 213 -21.74 57.54 -3.60
CA TRP A 213 -20.86 56.37 -3.60
C TRP A 213 -21.49 55.11 -2.98
N GLU A 214 -22.55 55.22 -2.16
CA GLU A 214 -23.19 54.03 -1.54
C GLU A 214 -24.28 53.37 -2.40
N LEU A 215 -24.80 54.04 -3.43
CA LEU A 215 -25.74 53.42 -4.38
C LEU A 215 -25.06 52.53 -5.43
N LEU A 216 -23.73 52.53 -5.48
CA LEU A 216 -22.96 51.74 -6.46
C LEU A 216 -22.52 50.36 -5.96
N TRP A 217 -22.76 50.02 -4.69
CA TRP A 217 -22.28 48.76 -4.07
C TRP A 217 -23.36 47.85 -3.50
N PHE A 218 -24.65 48.15 -3.76
CA PHE A 218 -25.77 47.29 -3.37
C PHE A 218 -26.51 46.72 -4.58
N THR A 219 -25.80 45.90 -5.38
CA THR A 219 -26.42 44.91 -6.26
C THR A 219 -25.80 43.56 -5.99
N ASP A 220 -26.48 42.82 -5.12
CA ASP A 220 -26.69 41.37 -5.16
C ASP A 220 -25.61 40.49 -5.85
N SER A 221 -24.90 39.68 -5.05
CA SER A 221 -23.97 38.62 -5.49
C SER A 221 -24.66 37.41 -6.15
N SER A 222 -25.82 37.59 -6.76
CA SER A 222 -26.51 36.57 -7.55
C SER A 222 -26.19 36.64 -9.06
N ASN A 223 -25.49 37.68 -9.54
CA ASN A 223 -25.22 37.92 -10.98
C ASN A 223 -23.73 37.99 -11.38
N GLN A 224 -22.83 37.39 -10.60
CA GLN A 224 -21.41 37.28 -10.98
C GLN A 224 -21.22 36.48 -12.29
N CYS A 225 -22.12 35.52 -12.58
CA CYS A 225 -21.97 34.61 -13.71
C CYS A 225 -22.24 35.22 -15.09
N LEU A 226 -23.00 36.30 -15.21
CA LEU A 226 -23.38 36.86 -16.53
C LEU A 226 -22.32 37.80 -17.11
N TRP A 227 -21.58 38.51 -16.26
CA TRP A 227 -20.50 39.41 -16.70
C TRP A 227 -19.23 38.65 -17.11
N ASP A 228 -18.93 37.54 -16.44
CA ASP A 228 -17.82 36.66 -16.81
C ASP A 228 -18.06 35.97 -18.18
N ILE A 229 -19.30 35.56 -18.46
CA ILE A 229 -19.67 34.94 -19.76
C ILE A 229 -19.58 35.97 -20.90
N LEU A 230 -20.01 37.22 -20.67
CA LEU A 230 -19.92 38.29 -21.67
C LEU A 230 -18.46 38.67 -21.97
N TRP A 231 -17.61 38.68 -20.95
CA TRP A 231 -16.17 38.93 -21.10
C TRP A 231 -15.45 37.83 -21.90
N PHE A 232 -15.79 36.56 -21.66
CA PHE A 232 -15.24 35.42 -22.42
C PHE A 232 -15.71 35.40 -23.89
N LEU A 233 -16.97 35.78 -24.16
CA LEU A 233 -17.50 35.88 -25.54
C LEU A 233 -16.86 37.03 -26.34
N LEU A 234 -16.56 38.16 -25.70
CA LEU A 234 -15.92 39.32 -26.34
C LEU A 234 -14.43 39.09 -26.63
N LEU A 235 -13.72 38.33 -25.77
CA LEU A 235 -12.32 37.96 -25.99
C LEU A 235 -12.17 36.99 -27.19
N ALA A 236 -13.18 36.15 -27.45
CA ALA A 236 -13.20 35.19 -28.55
C ALA A 236 -13.36 35.82 -29.95
N LEU A 237 -13.79 37.09 -30.05
CA LEU A 237 -14.05 37.78 -31.32
C LEU A 237 -12.98 38.81 -31.72
N HIS A 238 -11.89 38.95 -30.96
CA HIS A 238 -10.74 39.83 -31.27
C HIS A 238 -11.10 41.29 -31.57
N ILE A 239 -12.10 41.82 -30.87
CA ILE A 239 -12.55 43.20 -31.05
C ILE A 239 -11.69 44.13 -30.18
N SER A 240 -10.97 45.05 -30.83
CA SER A 240 -10.14 46.08 -30.17
C SER A 240 -10.97 47.02 -29.28
N SER A 241 -10.40 47.39 -28.12
CA SER A 241 -10.97 48.31 -27.10
C SER A 241 -11.56 49.60 -27.68
N THR A 242 -11.04 50.07 -28.82
CA THR A 242 -11.51 51.28 -29.51
C THR A 242 -12.92 51.14 -30.13
N GLN A 243 -13.41 49.93 -30.42
CA GLN A 243 -14.76 49.70 -30.96
C GLN A 243 -15.84 49.65 -29.86
N ILE A 244 -15.46 49.37 -28.61
CA ILE A 244 -16.37 49.24 -27.47
C ILE A 244 -16.93 50.61 -27.05
N HIS A 245 -16.10 51.65 -27.11
CA HIS A 245 -16.53 53.02 -26.79
C HIS A 245 -17.60 53.57 -27.76
N LEU A 246 -17.58 53.14 -29.03
CA LEU A 246 -18.55 53.58 -30.05
C LEU A 246 -19.93 52.92 -29.90
N ILE A 247 -20.01 51.72 -29.31
CA ILE A 247 -21.28 51.03 -29.05
C ILE A 247 -21.92 51.54 -27.75
N ALA A 248 -21.12 51.81 -26.72
CA ALA A 248 -21.60 52.34 -25.45
C ALA A 248 -22.19 53.75 -25.58
N LEU A 249 -21.64 54.60 -26.46
CA LEU A 249 -22.15 55.95 -26.71
C LEU A 249 -23.51 55.95 -27.46
N ASN A 250 -23.84 54.92 -28.23
CA ASN A 250 -25.12 54.83 -28.95
C ASN A 250 -26.28 54.22 -28.14
N LEU A 251 -26.00 53.71 -26.92
CA LEU A 251 -27.03 53.14 -26.03
C LEU A 251 -27.49 54.12 -24.93
N TYR A 252 -26.89 55.32 -24.85
CA TYR A 252 -27.23 56.35 -23.87
C TYR A 252 -28.16 57.45 -24.41
N ASP A 253 -28.51 57.43 -25.70
CA ASP A 253 -29.41 58.40 -26.35
C ASP A 253 -30.78 57.78 -26.77
N LEU A 254 -31.28 56.79 -26.02
CA LEU A 254 -32.64 56.25 -26.13
C LEU A 254 -33.29 56.06 -24.76
#